data_AF-A0A534UX58-F1
#
_entry.id   AF-A0A534UX58-F1
#
_cell.length_a   1.000
_cell.length_b   1.000
_cell.length_c   1.000
_cell.angle_alpha   90.00
_cell.angle_beta   90.00
_cell.angle_gamma   90.00
#
_symmetry.space_group_name_H-M   'P 1'
#
loop_
_entity.id
_entity.type
_entity.pdbx_description
1 polymer ?
#
loop_
_entity_poly.entity_id
_entity_poly.type
_entity_poly.pdbx_seq_one_letter_code
_entity_poly.pdbx_strand_id
1 'polypeptide(L)' 'MSASQTRTDVSTAVRKLKGFKGITGSIEFDNKGDPVKAKYFVLQFDKQSYPGKDVKVIEQQDPARTKKS' A
#
# COMPACT_ATOMS: atom_id res chain seq x y z
N MET A 1 3.73 -26.07 25.40
CA MET A 1 4.61 -24.94 25.07
C MET A 1 4.09 -24.30 23.79
N SER A 2 3.39 -23.16 23.85
CA SER A 2 3.02 -22.46 22.61
C SER A 2 4.28 -21.78 22.08
N ALA A 3 4.76 -22.21 20.91
CA ALA A 3 5.87 -21.53 20.25
C ALA A 3 5.44 -20.09 19.95
N SER A 4 6.09 -19.11 20.58
CA SER A 4 5.90 -17.70 20.27
C SER A 4 6.49 -17.46 18.88
N GLN A 5 5.68 -16.93 17.96
CA GLN A 5 6.13 -16.63 16.60
C GLN A 5 7.28 -15.62 16.65
N THR A 6 8.37 -15.90 15.95
CA THR A 6 9.49 -14.96 15.92
C THR A 6 9.12 -13.75 15.07
N ARG A 7 9.84 -12.64 15.26
CA ARG A 7 9.70 -11.44 14.41
C ARG A 7 9.89 -11.77 12.92
N THR A 8 10.79 -12.71 12.63
CA THR A 8 11.07 -13.20 11.28
C THR A 8 9.85 -13.91 10.69
N ASP A 9 9.23 -14.81 11.45
CA ASP A 9 8.05 -15.56 11.01
C ASP A 9 6.89 -14.61 10.68
N VAL A 10 6.63 -13.64 11.56
CA VAL A 10 5.58 -12.64 11.37
C VAL A 10 5.85 -11.80 10.12
N SER A 11 7.06 -11.26 9.96
CA SER A 11 7.38 -10.43 8.79
C SER A 11 7.31 -11.21 7.48
N THR A 12 7.64 -12.50 7.51
CA THR A 12 7.54 -13.39 6.36
C THR A 12 6.08 -13.68 5.99
N ALA A 13 5.24 -13.95 6.99
CA ALA A 13 3.82 -14.18 6.79
C ALA A 13 3.12 -12.93 6.21
N VAL A 14 3.44 -11.74 6.73
CA VAL A 14 2.87 -10.47 6.25
C VAL A 14 3.24 -10.20 4.79
N ARG A 15 4.50 -10.40 4.38
CA ARG A 15 4.91 -10.20 2.97
C ARG A 15 4.26 -11.18 2.00
N LYS A 16 3.84 -12.36 2.48
CA LYS A 16 3.13 -13.37 1.68
C LYS A 16 1.65 -13.03 1.46
N LEU A 17 1.09 -12.05 2.17
CA LEU A 17 -0.29 -11.63 1.98
C LEU A 17 -0.50 -11.09 0.55
N LYS A 18 -1.55 -11.58 -0.10
CA LYS A 18 -2.00 -11.14 -1.42
C LYS A 18 -3.46 -10.72 -1.33
N GLY A 19 -3.82 -9.67 -2.05
CA GLY A 19 -5.19 -9.20 -2.12
C GLY A 19 -5.82 -8.73 -0.81
N PHE A 20 -5.04 -8.36 0.22
CA PHE A 20 -5.62 -7.98 1.52
C PHE A 20 -6.51 -6.74 1.36
N LYS A 21 -7.79 -6.84 1.75
CA LYS A 21 -8.78 -5.77 1.58
C LYS A 21 -8.67 -4.75 2.72
N GLY A 22 -7.81 -3.74 2.55
CA GLY A 22 -7.67 -2.63 3.47
C GLY A 22 -8.55 -1.43 3.09
N ILE A 23 -8.62 -0.45 3.99
CA ILE A 23 -9.36 0.81 3.77
C ILE A 23 -8.80 1.62 2.58
N THR A 24 -7.51 1.46 2.26
CA THR A 24 -6.84 2.11 1.13
C THR A 24 -6.92 1.31 -0.18
N GLY A 25 -7.61 0.17 -0.16
CA GLY A 25 -7.73 -0.75 -1.29
C GLY A 25 -7.02 -2.08 -1.05
N SER A 26 -6.62 -2.74 -2.14
CA SER A 26 -5.96 -4.04 -2.07
C SER A 26 -4.47 -3.87 -1.74
N ILE A 27 -4.03 -4.47 -0.64
CA ILE A 27 -2.67 -4.39 -0.12
C ILE A 27 -1.92 -5.68 -0.44
N GLU A 28 -0.76 -5.51 -1.07
CA GLU A 28 0.22 -6.57 -1.33
C GLU A 28 1.61 -6.00 -1.16
N PHE A 29 2.54 -6.82 -0.69
CA PHE A 29 3.93 -6.41 -0.49
C PHE A 29 4.89 -7.09 -1.48
N ASP A 30 5.97 -6.38 -1.77
CA ASP A 30 7.14 -6.92 -2.46
C ASP A 30 8.09 -7.64 -1.47
N ASN A 31 9.25 -8.07 -1.95
CA ASN A 31 10.23 -8.78 -1.12
C ASN A 31 10.92 -7.89 -0.09
N LYS A 32 10.95 -6.56 -0.32
CA LYS A 32 11.50 -5.59 0.63
C LYS A 32 10.49 -5.30 1.75
N GLY A 33 9.20 -5.46 1.45
CA GLY A 33 8.08 -5.11 2.33
C GLY A 33 7.36 -3.83 1.89
N ASP A 34 7.63 -3.31 0.70
CA ASP A 34 6.99 -2.14 0.13
C ASP A 34 5.65 -2.53 -0.52
N PRO A 35 4.61 -1.67 -0.46
CA PRO A 35 3.37 -1.92 -1.19
C PRO A 35 3.62 -2.01 -2.70
N VAL A 36 3.15 -3.10 -3.34
CA VAL A 36 3.26 -3.30 -4.80
C VAL A 36 2.50 -2.22 -5.57
N LYS A 37 1.40 -1.74 -5.00
CA LYS A 37 0.57 -0.66 -5.55
C LYS A 37 0.37 0.39 -4.46
N ALA A 38 0.61 1.64 -4.79
CA ALA A 38 0.30 2.79 -3.95
C ALA A 38 -0.78 3.64 -4.64
N LYS A 39 -1.84 3.97 -3.91
CA LYS A 39 -2.86 4.92 -4.36
C LYS A 39 -2.60 6.28 -3.71
N TYR A 40 -2.45 7.30 -4.53
CA TYR A 40 -2.29 8.68 -4.10
C TYR A 40 -3.55 9.47 -4.45
N PHE A 41 -4.06 10.23 -3.48
CA PHE A 41 -5.18 11.15 -3.65
C PHE A 41 -4.65 12.57 -3.49
N VAL A 42 -4.69 13.35 -4.57
CA VAL A 42 -4.38 14.78 -4.54
C VAL A 42 -5.67 15.50 -4.20
N LEU A 43 -5.73 16.05 -2.99
CA LEU A 43 -6.87 16.82 -2.50
C LEU A 43 -6.59 18.31 -2.66
N GLN A 44 -7.56 19.04 -3.21
CA GLN A 44 -7.53 20.49 -3.30
C GLN A 44 -8.62 21.09 -2.42
N PHE A 45 -8.27 22.16 -1.72
CA PHE A 45 -9.18 22.94 -0.90
C PHE A 45 -9.38 24.30 -1.58
N ASP A 46 -10.54 24.50 -2.20
CA ASP A 46 -10.91 25.80 -2.78
C ASP A 46 -11.24 26.85 -1.68
N LYS A 47 -11.63 26.37 -0.50
CA LYS A 47 -11.96 27.15 0.70
C LYS A 47 -11.49 26.38 1.93
N GLN A 48 -11.38 27.06 3.08
CA GLN A 48 -11.03 26.44 4.37
C GLN A 48 -12.21 25.64 4.95
N SER A 49 -12.67 24.61 4.23
CA SER A 49 -13.80 23.76 4.59
C SER A 49 -13.50 22.31 4.21
N TYR A 50 -13.84 21.38 5.11
CA TYR A 50 -13.61 19.94 4.94
C TYR A 50 -14.93 19.23 4.59
N PRO A 51 -14.91 18.21 3.70
CA PRO A 51 -13.74 17.69 2.98
C PRO A 51 -13.35 18.54 1.76
N GLY A 52 -12.06 18.52 1.42
CA GLY A 52 -11.57 19.00 0.12
C GLY A 52 -12.04 18.10 -1.02
N LYS A 53 -11.91 18.57 -2.26
CA LYS A 53 -12.25 17.78 -3.46
C LYS A 53 -11.03 17.00 -3.92
N ASP A 54 -11.24 15.78 -4.40
CA ASP A 54 -10.23 15.00 -5.11
C ASP A 54 -10.01 15.58 -6.51
N VAL A 55 -8.80 16.05 -6.78
CA VAL A 55 -8.44 16.65 -8.07
C VAL A 55 -7.68 15.65 -8.93
N LYS A 56 -7.04 14.66 -8.31
CA LYS A 56 -6.35 13.59 -9.04
C LYS A 56 -6.19 12.35 -8.18
N VAL A 57 -6.48 11.19 -8.74
CA VAL A 57 -6.13 9.89 -8.17
C VAL A 57 -5.03 9.26 -9.03
N ILE A 58 -3.94 8.84 -8.40
CA ILE A 58 -2.80 8.19 -9.08
C ILE A 58 -2.61 6.81 -8.47
N GLU A 59 -2.73 5.76 -9.28
CA GLU A 59 -2.28 4.42 -8.90
C GLU A 59 -0.86 4.22 -9.46
N GLN A 60 0.12 4.22 -8.56
CA GLN A 60 1.50 3.96 -8.91
C GLN A 60 1.85 2.52 -8.56
N GLN A 61 2.35 1.79 -9.54
CA GLN A 61 2.99 0.51 -9.31
C GLN A 61 4.48 0.73 -8.99
N ASP A 62 5.07 -0.14 -8.17
CA ASP A 62 6.48 -0.07 -7.77
C ASP A 62 7.39 0.32 -8.96
N PRO A 63 8.18 1.42 -8.85
CA PRO A 63 9.06 1.90 -9.92
C PRO A 63 10.10 0.86 -10.38
N ALA A 64 10.38 -0.19 -9.60
CA ALA A 64 11.21 -1.31 -10.06
C ALA A 64 10.54 -2.12 -11.17
N ARG A 65 9.20 -2.11 -11.27
CA ARG A 65 8.45 -2.82 -12.33
C ARG A 65 8.40 -2.05 -13.65
N THR A 66 8.48 -0.72 -13.63
CA THR A 66 8.35 0.12 -14.83
C THR A 66 9.64 0.26 -15.66
N LYS A 67 10.77 -0.33 -15.23
CA LYS A 67 12.00 -0.46 -16.05
C LYS A 67 12.02 -1.72 -16.94
N LYS A 68 10.91 -2.02 -17.60
CA LYS A 68 10.88 -2.99 -18.71
C LYS A 68 9.90 -2.49 -19.79
N SER A 69 10.45 -1.74 -20.74
CA SER A 69 9.96 -1.63 -22.12
C SER A 69 11.16 -1.55 -23.02
#